data_AF-A0A2T5YG13-F1
#
_entry.id   AF-A0A2T5YG13-F1
#
_cell.length_a   1.000
_cell.length_b   1.000
_cell.length_c   1.000
_cell.angle_alpha   90.00
_cell.angle_beta   90.00
_cell.angle_gamma   90.00
#
_symmetry.space_group_name_H-M   'P 1'
#
loop_
_entity.id
_entity.type
_entity.pdbx_description
1 polymer ?
#
loop_
_entity_poly.entity_id
_entity_poly.type
_entity_poly.pdbx_seq_one_letter_code
_entity_poly.pdbx_strand_id
1 'polypeptide(L)'
;MENRTIRKTITINAPKEQVWEAMMQDKYYQEWTAAFSEGSKVETDWELGSKAVFTDKSGGGIVARVVEKEPYKRLAWSLKDWCMRARKITKAKKPGR
;
A
#
# COMPACT_ATOMS: atom_id res chain seq x y z
N MET A 1 -14.51 19.19 13.98
CA MET A 1 -14.67 18.06 13.05
C MET A 1 -14.66 16.78 13.88
N GLU A 2 -15.68 15.94 13.74
CA GLU A 2 -15.81 14.67 14.47
C GLU A 2 -15.08 13.56 13.68
N ASN A 3 -14.17 12.84 14.33
CA ASN A 3 -13.46 11.73 13.70
C ASN A 3 -14.29 10.45 13.79
N ARG A 4 -14.75 9.93 12.65
CA ARG A 4 -15.49 8.67 12.58
C ARG A 4 -14.56 7.53 12.13
N THR A 5 -14.55 6.45 12.90
CA THR A 5 -13.76 5.25 12.59
C THR A 5 -14.66 4.19 11.97
N ILE A 6 -14.27 3.67 10.80
CA ILE A 6 -14.95 2.54 10.15
C ILE A 6 -14.12 1.27 10.40
N ARG A 7 -14.77 0.20 10.88
CA ARG A 7 -14.15 -1.12 11.08
C ARG A 7 -14.90 -2.18 10.27
N LYS A 8 -14.16 -3.05 9.58
CA LYS A 8 -14.67 -4.16 8.79
C LYS A 8 -13.80 -5.39 9.03
N THR A 9 -14.43 -6.55 9.13
CA THR A 9 -13.77 -7.83 9.36
C THR A 9 -14.44 -8.89 8.49
N ILE A 10 -13.64 -9.76 7.87
CA ILE A 10 -14.09 -10.93 7.12
C ILE A 10 -13.25 -12.13 7.54
N THR A 11 -13.80 -13.34 7.39
CA THR A 11 -13.07 -14.60 7.61
C THR A 11 -12.66 -15.18 6.26
N ILE A 12 -11.39 -15.49 6.09
CA ILE A 12 -10.83 -16.06 4.86
C ILE A 12 -10.31 -17.46 5.19
N ASN A 13 -10.76 -18.47 4.45
CA ASN A 13 -10.29 -19.85 4.62
C ASN A 13 -8.99 -20.08 3.82
N ALA A 14 -7.90 -19.48 4.28
CA ALA A 14 -6.57 -19.62 3.68
C ALA A 14 -5.46 -19.41 4.74
N PRO A 15 -4.24 -19.93 4.51
CA PRO A 15 -3.08 -19.60 5.33
C PRO A 15 -2.81 -18.09 5.36
N LYS A 16 -2.41 -17.57 6.53
CA LYS A 16 -2.12 -16.13 6.72
C LYS A 16 -1.01 -15.62 5.78
N GLU A 17 -0.09 -16.49 5.42
CA GLU A 17 1.02 -16.20 4.50
C GLU A 17 0.50 -15.90 3.10
N GLN A 18 -0.46 -16.68 2.60
CA GLN A 18 -1.08 -16.45 1.28
C GLN A 18 -1.90 -15.16 1.27
N VAL A 19 -2.64 -14.87 2.34
CA VAL A 19 -3.38 -13.61 2.46
C VAL A 19 -2.43 -12.42 2.47
N TRP A 20 -1.31 -12.54 3.19
CA TRP A 20 -0.29 -11.49 3.23
C TRP A 20 0.34 -11.25 1.85
N GLU A 21 0.71 -12.32 1.14
CA GLU A 21 1.25 -12.22 -0.22
C GLU A 21 0.24 -11.60 -1.19
N ALA A 22 -1.03 -12.01 -1.13
CA ALA A 22 -2.10 -11.47 -1.98
C ALA A 22 -2.32 -9.96 -1.79
N MET A 23 -2.14 -9.45 -0.56
CA MET A 23 -2.28 -8.01 -0.29
C MET A 23 -1.05 -7.20 -0.72
N MET A 24 0.15 -7.78 -0.69
CA MET A 24 1.42 -7.03 -0.78
C MET A 24 2.17 -7.19 -2.10
N GLN A 25 1.97 -8.30 -2.82
CA GLN A 25 2.65 -8.52 -4.10
C GLN A 25 1.92 -7.77 -5.23
N ASP A 26 2.68 -7.02 -6.03
CA ASP A 26 2.15 -6.18 -7.12
C ASP A 26 1.21 -6.91 -8.08
N LYS A 27 1.51 -8.18 -8.38
CA LYS A 27 0.69 -9.02 -9.26
C LYS A 27 -0.73 -9.16 -8.69
N TYR A 28 -0.86 -9.62 -7.45
CA TYR A 28 -2.15 -9.82 -6.82
C TYR A 28 -2.82 -8.50 -6.45
N TYR A 29 -2.05 -7.48 -6.09
CA TYR A 29 -2.56 -6.13 -5.89
C TYR A 29 -3.36 -5.62 -7.09
N GLN A 30 -2.79 -5.75 -8.30
CA GLN A 30 -3.49 -5.34 -9.52
C GLN A 30 -4.77 -6.15 -9.76
N GLU A 31 -4.77 -7.45 -9.44
CA GLU A 31 -5.93 -8.32 -9.62
C GLU A 31 -7.10 -7.94 -8.71
N TRP A 32 -6.88 -7.78 -7.40
CA TRP A 32 -7.98 -7.48 -6.47
C TRP A 32 -8.44 -6.01 -6.54
N THR A 33 -7.54 -5.09 -6.93
CA THR A 33 -7.90 -3.68 -7.13
C THR A 33 -8.66 -3.42 -8.42
N ALA A 34 -8.54 -4.29 -9.43
CA ALA A 34 -9.25 -4.14 -10.70
C ALA A 34 -10.77 -4.04 -10.56
N ALA A 35 -11.35 -4.61 -9.49
CA ALA A 35 -12.77 -4.52 -9.21
C ALA A 35 -13.27 -3.08 -8.94
N PHE A 36 -12.39 -2.17 -8.52
CA PHE A 36 -12.77 -0.79 -8.21
C PHE A 36 -11.83 0.28 -8.81
N SER A 37 -10.65 -0.10 -9.29
CA SER A 37 -9.68 0.80 -9.91
C SER A 37 -8.77 0.01 -10.87
N GLU A 38 -9.28 -0.27 -12.07
CA GLU A 38 -8.53 -0.98 -13.11
C GLU A 38 -7.23 -0.25 -13.47
N GLY A 39 -6.12 -1.00 -13.49
CA GLY A 39 -4.80 -0.44 -13.77
C GLY A 39 -4.15 0.25 -12.56
N SER A 40 -4.73 0.11 -11.36
CA SER A 40 -4.10 0.61 -10.14
C SER A 40 -2.79 -0.12 -9.83
N LYS A 41 -1.82 0.62 -9.32
CA LYS A 41 -0.52 0.10 -8.90
C LYS A 41 -0.14 0.68 -7.56
N VAL A 42 0.72 -0.04 -6.85
CA VAL A 42 1.38 0.45 -5.64
C VAL A 42 2.89 0.36 -5.82
N GLU A 43 3.60 1.46 -5.58
CA GLU A 43 5.05 1.47 -5.51
C GLU A 43 5.46 1.56 -4.03
N THR A 44 6.03 0.49 -3.49
CA THR A 44 6.57 0.46 -2.12
C THR A 44 7.42 -0.78 -1.87
N ASP A 45 8.23 -0.75 -0.82
CA ASP A 45 8.94 -1.93 -0.27
C ASP A 45 8.26 -2.47 1.00
N TRP A 46 7.15 -1.85 1.44
CA TRP A 46 6.40 -2.21 2.65
C TRP A 46 7.21 -2.21 3.95
N GLU A 47 8.38 -1.57 3.97
CA GLU A 47 9.20 -1.45 5.18
C GLU A 47 8.69 -0.36 6.12
N LEU A 48 8.98 -0.48 7.41
CA LEU A 48 8.58 0.50 8.40
C LEU A 48 9.17 1.89 8.05
N GLY A 49 8.31 2.91 7.98
CA GLY A 49 8.70 4.27 7.61
C GLY A 49 8.75 4.53 6.09
N SER A 50 8.64 3.48 5.27
CA SER A 50 8.65 3.61 3.82
C SER A 50 7.43 4.33 3.27
N LYS A 51 7.64 4.94 2.10
CA LYS A 51 6.59 5.57 1.31
C LYS A 51 5.87 4.49 0.51
N ALA A 52 4.55 4.53 0.50
CA ALA A 52 3.71 3.76 -0.40
C ALA A 52 2.95 4.72 -1.31
N VAL A 53 3.14 4.59 -2.62
CA VAL A 53 2.48 5.44 -3.62
C VAL A 53 1.49 4.59 -4.38
N PHE A 54 0.21 4.82 -4.13
CA PHE A 54 -0.87 4.16 -4.83
C PHE A 54 -1.31 5.05 -5.98
N THR A 55 -1.34 4.50 -7.19
CA THR A 55 -1.72 5.22 -8.40
C THR A 55 -2.82 4.48 -9.14
N ASP A 56 -3.61 5.21 -9.90
CA ASP A 56 -4.56 4.68 -10.87
C ASP A 56 -3.96 4.66 -12.28
N LYS A 57 -4.79 4.30 -13.28
CA LYS A 57 -4.40 4.27 -14.70
C LYS A 57 -4.00 5.63 -15.26
N SER A 58 -4.45 6.74 -14.67
CA SER A 58 -4.07 8.10 -15.05
C SER A 58 -2.72 8.54 -14.46
N GLY A 59 -2.21 7.79 -13.48
CA GLY A 59 -0.99 8.10 -12.75
C GLY A 59 -1.21 9.07 -11.57
N GLY A 60 -2.47 9.41 -11.28
CA GLY A 60 -2.89 10.11 -10.07
C GLY A 60 -3.20 9.14 -8.92
N GLY A 61 -3.15 9.61 -7.68
CA GLY A 61 -3.53 8.78 -6.54
C GLY A 61 -3.03 9.32 -5.19
N ILE A 62 -2.72 8.43 -4.26
CA ILE A 62 -2.44 8.77 -2.86
C ILE A 62 -1.03 8.36 -2.43
N VAL A 63 -0.47 9.14 -1.52
CA VAL A 63 0.79 8.84 -0.85
C VAL A 63 0.51 8.49 0.60
N ALA A 64 0.99 7.33 1.02
CA ALA A 64 0.97 6.89 2.40
C ALA A 64 2.39 6.64 2.94
N ARG A 65 2.49 6.53 4.26
CA ARG A 65 3.68 6.05 4.96
C ARG A 65 3.31 4.86 5.83
N VAL A 66 4.10 3.79 5.73
CA VAL A 66 3.99 2.62 6.62
C VAL A 66 4.38 3.05 8.04
N VAL A 67 3.45 2.90 8.97
CA VAL A 67 3.64 3.27 10.39
C VAL A 67 3.81 2.05 11.29
N GLU A 68 3.46 0.86 10.81
CA GLU A 68 3.59 -0.38 11.54
C GLU A 68 3.69 -1.55 10.57
N LYS A 69 4.58 -2.51 10.89
CA LYS A 69 4.77 -3.74 10.13
C LYS A 69 5.12 -4.88 11.07
N GLU A 70 4.19 -5.82 11.21
CA GLU A 70 4.39 -7.10 11.86
C GLU A 70 3.99 -8.19 10.84
N PRO A 71 4.97 -8.90 10.22
CA PRO A 71 4.70 -9.87 9.17
C PRO A 71 3.62 -10.89 9.56
N TYR A 72 2.68 -11.14 8.64
CA TYR A 72 1.58 -12.09 8.77
C TYR A 72 0.60 -11.79 9.92
N LYS A 73 0.62 -10.57 10.47
CA LYS A 73 -0.24 -10.15 11.57
C LYS A 73 -0.84 -8.77 11.35
N ARG A 74 0.00 -7.75 11.11
CA ARG A 74 -0.46 -6.36 11.03
C ARG A 74 0.39 -5.52 10.12
N LEU A 75 -0.25 -4.78 9.23
CA LEU A 75 0.34 -3.67 8.51
C LEU A 75 -0.58 -2.46 8.69
N ALA A 76 0.00 -1.34 9.09
CA ALA A 76 -0.72 -0.07 9.14
C ALA A 76 0.05 1.00 8.38
N TRP A 77 -0.69 1.84 7.66
CA TRP A 77 -0.16 2.97 6.93
C TRP A 77 -1.05 4.19 7.18
N SER A 78 -0.43 5.36 7.13
CA SER A 78 -1.12 6.64 7.28
C SER A 78 -1.06 7.40 5.97
N LEU A 79 -2.21 7.87 5.49
CA LEU A 79 -2.28 8.78 4.35
C LEU A 79 -1.55 10.07 4.70
N LYS A 80 -0.67 10.51 3.81
CA LYS A 80 0.15 11.72 3.99
C LYS A 80 -0.17 12.80 2.99
N ASP A 81 -0.42 12.42 1.74
CA ASP A 81 -0.57 13.39 0.66
C ASP A 81 -1.34 12.82 -0.53
N TRP A 82 -1.72 13.71 -1.46
CA TRP A 82 -2.23 13.37 -2.77
C TRP A 82 -1.13 13.49 -3.83
N CYS A 83 -1.13 12.60 -4.82
CA CYS A 83 -0.18 12.61 -5.92
C CYS A 83 -0.92 12.87 -7.24
N MET A 84 -0.67 14.02 -7.88
CA MET A 84 -1.23 14.28 -9.22
C MET A 84 -0.42 13.63 -10.36
N ARG A 85 0.83 13.22 -10.08
CA ARG A 85 1.69 12.47 -11.01
C ARG A 85 2.65 11.60 -10.21
N ALA A 86 2.61 10.29 -10.45
CA ALA A 86 3.55 9.30 -9.94
C ALA A 86 5.01 9.78 -10.07
N ARG A 87 5.55 10.45 -9.04
CA ARG A 87 6.99 10.67 -8.92
C ARG A 87 7.55 9.35 -8.42
N LYS A 88 8.18 8.60 -9.33
CA LYS A 88 8.91 7.36 -9.04
C LYS A 88 9.63 7.49 -7.70
N ILE A 89 9.49 6.49 -6.84
CA ILE A 89 10.30 6.41 -5.64
C ILE A 89 11.76 6.15 -6.08
N THR A 90 12.54 7.21 -6.29
CA THR A 90 13.98 7.09 -6.41
C THR A 90 14.51 6.69 -5.04
N LYS A 91 14.94 5.43 -4.90
CA LYS A 91 15.71 4.98 -3.73
C LYS A 91 16.88 5.95 -3.55
N ALA A 92 16.83 6.75 -2.49
CA ALA A 92 17.95 7.58 -2.10
C ALA A 92 19.10 6.64 -1.73
N LYS A 93 20.09 6.54 -2.61
CA LYS A 93 21.37 5.90 -2.35
C LYS A 93 22.00 6.66 -1.18
N LYS A 94 21.99 6.08 0.03
CA LYS A 94 22.72 6.64 1.17
C LYS A 94 24.18 6.83 0.73
N PRO A 95 24.77 8.03 0.83
CA PRO A 95 26.21 8.16 0.66
C PRO A 95 26.87 7.42 1.82
N GLY A 96 27.66 6.40 1.48
CA GLY A 96 28.50 5.70 2.44
C GLY A 96 29.64 6.60 2.90
N ARG A 97 29.93 6.49 4.20
CA ARG A 97 31.10 6.95 4.98
C ARG A 97 32.11 7.84 4.28
#